data_AF-A0A5C3F7U3-F1
#
_entry.id   AF-A0A5C3F7U3-F1
#
_cell.length_a   1.000
_cell.length_b   1.000
_cell.length_c   1.000
_cell.angle_alpha   90.00
_cell.angle_beta   90.00
_cell.angle_gamma   90.00
#
_symmetry.space_group_name_H-M   'P 1'
#
loop_
_entity.id
_entity.type
_entity.pdbx_description
1 polymer ?
#
loop_
_entity_poly.entity_id
_entity_poly.type
_entity_poly.pdbx_seq_one_letter_code
_entity_poly.pdbx_strand_id
1 'polypeptide(L)'
;MEELLQPKVQTDDASTSTTNDSAAGLCCRRCTLDSMTTADNADSTIPILDYTPSYDEFLVSHLETPPLALSRHAETDPSCAWSRSSTQTNHLLPNEPCLFSTPLDTFAPWLSRALSTAPLQEGTTSGRGWTTPSIDWDVLAQQFGDHVAPTVFCDDEGRQCREDLPVARTVAERMAAGKGPVYIKDWHLVRLARRDAMARSFRDRWSEVGREEREREMQRRMPYVVPEALRDDWMNPPYRPARTSSKDTKRGSAPVGIGQAPRPEAIAAADGSDNEDEDDDDDDDDDDFRFCYAGTAGSSTGIHRDVYTSYSWSTNLVGVKRWRLWAPSHAACLRRFPAVRTSELVHDYATMLTLVPPPSSSSTHERAGKVAIEWSGLPQAVAATRTVVQRPGETIFVPSDWYHQVENVTECISLNHNWCNAVNLPSLYRSIVEEVEDVQHSLDDVREMLSKGHPGAAQAAGPGHDEEWRREWTKIVLDVAKQDAGWAWTEFWRMVATNLGRPPALKQERPEDRWVRDRIWPLVADFEGREEFAWVEEECRTWWRKAKEQLDKESATPP
;
A
#
# COMPACT_ATOMS: atom_id res chain seq x y z
N MET A 1 1.34 -42.53 -6.78
CA MET A 1 1.09 -42.60 -5.33
C MET A 1 0.14 -41.46 -4.99
N GLU A 2 -1.10 -41.61 -5.44
CA GLU A 2 -2.23 -40.77 -5.05
C GLU A 2 -3.05 -41.59 -4.06
N GLU A 3 -3.06 -41.18 -2.80
CA GLU A 3 -4.06 -41.42 -1.77
C GLU A 3 -3.36 -41.20 -0.43
N LEU A 4 -3.70 -40.10 0.26
CA LEU A 4 -3.81 -40.00 1.72
C LEU A 4 -3.97 -38.54 2.15
N LEU A 5 -5.05 -37.87 1.71
CA LEU A 5 -5.59 -36.69 2.41
C LEU A 5 -7.11 -36.72 2.34
N GLN A 6 -7.75 -37.26 3.38
CA GLN A 6 -9.10 -36.87 3.77
C GLN A 6 -9.16 -36.74 5.30
N PRO A 7 -9.71 -35.63 5.84
CA PRO A 7 -9.93 -35.49 7.27
C PRO A 7 -11.25 -36.15 7.68
N LYS A 8 -11.21 -37.04 8.67
CA LYS A 8 -12.41 -37.56 9.34
C LYS A 8 -12.81 -36.63 10.48
N VAL A 9 -14.02 -36.09 10.36
CA VAL A 9 -14.79 -35.49 11.46
C VAL A 9 -15.38 -36.63 12.31
N GLN A 10 -15.21 -36.57 13.64
CA GLN A 10 -16.14 -37.25 14.54
C GLN A 10 -16.21 -36.57 15.91
N THR A 11 -17.43 -36.47 16.39
CA THR A 11 -17.99 -35.68 17.48
C THR A 11 -18.02 -36.41 18.83
N ASP A 12 -17.94 -35.58 19.88
CA ASP A 12 -18.61 -35.63 21.20
C ASP A 12 -18.19 -36.57 22.35
N ASP A 13 -17.88 -35.87 23.45
CA ASP A 13 -18.40 -35.98 24.83
C ASP A 13 -17.93 -37.04 25.85
N ALA A 14 -17.16 -36.49 26.82
CA ALA A 14 -17.48 -36.35 28.25
C ALA A 14 -17.16 -37.46 29.28
N SER A 15 -16.46 -36.99 30.35
CA SER A 15 -16.40 -37.48 31.75
C SER A 15 -15.58 -38.75 32.01
N THR A 16 -14.73 -38.92 33.03
CA THR A 16 -14.52 -38.25 34.33
C THR A 16 -13.16 -38.72 34.93
N SER A 17 -12.47 -37.81 35.67
CA SER A 17 -11.68 -37.98 36.92
C SER A 17 -10.69 -39.17 37.06
N THR A 18 -9.42 -39.07 37.53
CA THR A 18 -8.81 -38.27 38.61
C THR A 18 -7.27 -38.39 38.58
N THR A 19 -6.59 -37.26 38.85
CA THR A 19 -5.35 -37.04 39.64
C THR A 19 -4.02 -37.76 39.28
N ASN A 20 -3.02 -36.96 38.87
CA ASN A 20 -1.93 -36.58 39.79
C ASN A 20 -1.15 -35.35 39.30
N ASP A 21 -1.05 -34.38 40.20
CA ASP A 21 -0.34 -33.10 40.11
C ASP A 21 1.19 -33.25 40.08
N SER A 22 1.88 -32.40 39.30
CA SER A 22 3.10 -31.70 39.75
C SER A 22 3.60 -30.68 38.72
N ALA A 23 4.08 -29.56 39.27
CA ALA A 23 4.95 -28.51 38.72
C ALA A 23 4.31 -27.22 38.14
N ALA A 24 4.14 -26.25 39.05
CA ALA A 24 4.18 -24.79 38.88
C ALA A 24 5.40 -24.32 38.03
N GLY A 25 5.43 -23.15 37.37
CA GLY A 25 4.76 -21.87 37.60
C GLY A 25 5.83 -20.79 37.86
N LEU A 26 5.66 -19.58 37.31
CA LEU A 26 6.08 -18.31 37.93
C LEU A 26 5.48 -17.10 37.19
N CYS A 27 4.33 -16.68 37.71
CA CYS A 27 3.76 -15.35 37.61
C CYS A 27 4.04 -14.65 38.96
N CYS A 28 4.37 -13.36 38.95
CA CYS A 28 4.49 -12.55 40.16
C CYS A 28 3.41 -11.44 40.15
N ARG A 29 2.49 -11.53 41.14
CA ARG A 29 1.57 -10.48 41.63
C ARG A 29 2.38 -9.46 42.46
N ARG A 30 1.95 -8.30 42.98
CA ARG A 30 0.68 -7.65 43.32
C ARG A 30 1.05 -6.26 43.89
N CYS A 31 0.20 -5.24 43.73
CA CYS A 31 -0.02 -4.22 44.77
C CYS A 31 -1.45 -3.69 44.64
N THR A 32 -2.29 -4.03 45.62
CA THR A 32 -3.63 -3.47 45.87
C THR A 32 -3.55 -2.65 47.16
N LEU A 33 -4.19 -1.49 47.20
CA LEU A 33 -4.54 -0.80 48.45
C LEU A 33 -5.94 -0.20 48.31
N ASP A 34 -6.70 -0.38 49.37
CA ASP A 34 -8.16 -0.35 49.47
C ASP A 34 -8.81 1.05 49.48
N SER A 35 -10.07 1.03 49.05
CA SER A 35 -11.24 1.86 49.35
C SER A 35 -11.09 3.18 50.13
N MET A 36 -11.63 4.26 49.54
CA MET A 36 -12.53 5.19 50.25
C MET A 36 -13.74 5.54 49.37
N THR A 37 -14.86 5.69 50.05
CA THR A 37 -16.26 5.60 49.63
C THR A 37 -16.85 6.87 49.00
N THR A 38 -17.79 6.64 48.08
CA THR A 38 -19.04 7.40 47.77
C THR A 38 -18.95 8.90 47.47
N ALA A 39 -19.24 9.26 46.20
CA ALA A 39 -20.17 10.35 45.86
C ALA A 39 -20.59 10.26 44.38
N ASP A 40 -21.88 9.95 44.20
CA ASP A 40 -22.83 10.49 43.22
C ASP A 40 -22.62 10.39 41.70
N ASN A 41 -23.61 9.72 41.12
CA ASN A 41 -24.09 9.75 39.74
C ASN A 41 -23.98 11.13 39.06
N ALA A 42 -23.35 11.14 37.88
CA ALA A 42 -23.75 12.02 36.78
C ALA A 42 -23.57 11.28 35.46
N ASP A 43 -24.72 10.92 34.89
CA ASP A 43 -24.96 10.62 33.48
C ASP A 43 -24.13 11.57 32.58
N SER A 44 -23.21 11.01 31.81
CA SER A 44 -22.49 11.73 30.74
C SER A 44 -22.70 11.00 29.42
N THR A 45 -23.97 10.94 29.03
CA THR A 45 -24.35 10.94 27.62
C THR A 45 -23.62 12.11 26.94
N ILE A 46 -22.63 11.80 26.09
CA ILE A 46 -22.01 12.79 25.20
C ILE A 46 -23.13 13.27 24.27
N PRO A 47 -23.52 14.56 24.29
CA PRO A 47 -24.52 15.04 23.36
C PRO A 47 -23.91 15.00 21.95
N ILE A 48 -24.61 14.34 21.03
CA ILE A 48 -24.40 14.51 19.59
C ILE A 48 -24.72 15.99 19.31
N LEU A 49 -23.66 16.80 19.19
CA LEU A 49 -23.77 18.20 18.85
C LEU A 49 -24.04 18.31 17.35
N ASP A 50 -25.27 18.67 16.99
CA ASP A 50 -25.64 19.25 15.68
C ASP A 50 -25.05 20.67 15.57
N TYR A 51 -23.72 20.77 15.62
CA TYR A 51 -22.97 21.99 15.44
C TYR A 51 -21.89 21.71 14.42
N THR A 52 -22.13 22.11 13.16
CA THR A 52 -21.07 22.21 12.15
C THR A 52 -20.37 23.55 12.36
N PRO A 53 -19.19 23.62 13.01
CA PRO A 53 -18.41 24.85 13.00
C PRO A 53 -18.04 25.17 11.55
N SER A 54 -17.77 26.43 11.24
CA SER A 54 -17.08 26.72 9.99
C SER A 54 -15.78 25.89 9.95
N TYR A 55 -15.44 25.32 8.80
CA TYR A 55 -14.31 24.40 8.63
C TYR A 55 -13.00 24.95 9.23
N ASP A 56 -12.83 26.28 9.21
CA ASP A 56 -11.70 26.98 9.81
C ASP A 56 -11.74 27.02 11.36
N GLU A 57 -12.90 27.13 12.00
CA GLU A 57 -13.05 27.02 13.46
C GLU A 57 -12.81 25.60 13.99
N PHE A 58 -13.20 24.58 13.22
CA PHE A 58 -12.90 23.19 13.54
C PHE A 58 -11.39 22.91 13.50
N LEU A 59 -10.69 23.43 12.48
CA LEU A 59 -9.24 23.33 12.37
C LEU A 59 -8.51 24.07 13.50
N VAL A 60 -8.98 25.24 13.92
CA VAL A 60 -8.36 26.00 15.02
C VAL A 60 -8.52 25.31 16.38
N SER A 61 -9.65 24.62 16.62
CA SER A 61 -9.91 23.93 17.88
C SER A 61 -9.23 22.56 18.02
N HIS A 62 -8.91 21.88 16.91
CA HIS A 62 -8.35 20.52 16.89
C HIS A 62 -6.85 20.45 16.49
N LEU A 63 -6.16 21.58 16.38
CA LEU A 63 -4.73 21.63 16.07
C LEU A 63 -3.96 22.20 17.27
N GLU A 64 -3.35 21.32 18.06
CA GLU A 64 -2.58 21.68 19.27
C GLU A 64 -1.21 22.32 18.96
N THR A 65 -0.78 22.34 17.69
CA THR A 65 0.48 22.95 17.25
C THR A 65 0.32 23.54 15.84
N PRO A 66 0.97 24.68 15.52
CA PRO A 66 1.02 25.14 14.14
C PRO A 66 1.77 24.08 13.31
N PRO A 67 1.16 23.51 12.26
CA PRO A 67 1.82 22.49 11.45
C PRO A 67 3.09 23.07 10.85
N LEU A 68 4.22 22.37 10.98
CA LEU A 68 5.39 22.63 10.14
C LEU A 68 4.92 22.55 8.69
N ALA A 69 5.07 23.65 7.95
CA ALA A 69 4.59 23.74 6.58
C ALA A 69 5.42 22.79 5.71
N LEU A 70 4.88 21.61 5.39
CA LEU A 70 5.32 20.92 4.17
C LEU A 70 5.20 21.90 3.01
N SER A 71 6.08 21.76 2.03
CA SER A 71 6.00 22.46 0.76
C SER A 71 4.61 22.23 0.16
N ARG A 72 3.74 23.26 0.21
CA ARG A 72 2.42 23.27 -0.44
C ARG A 72 2.57 23.89 -1.81
N HIS A 73 2.40 23.10 -2.85
CA HIS A 73 2.40 23.58 -4.24
C HIS A 73 0.94 23.84 -4.66
N ALA A 74 0.60 25.11 -4.91
CA ALA A 74 -0.72 25.51 -5.37
C ALA A 74 -0.74 25.62 -6.90
N GLU A 75 -1.77 25.08 -7.55
CA GLU A 75 -1.96 25.15 -9.02
C GLU A 75 -2.04 26.58 -9.58
N THR A 76 -2.38 27.56 -8.74
CA THR A 76 -2.64 28.94 -9.17
C THR A 76 -1.39 29.78 -9.38
N ASP A 77 -0.21 29.27 -9.02
CA ASP A 77 1.07 29.89 -9.36
C ASP A 77 1.72 29.13 -10.53
N PRO A 78 1.73 29.70 -11.76
CA PRO A 78 2.36 29.07 -12.91
C PRO A 78 3.88 28.83 -12.73
N SER A 79 4.52 29.53 -11.79
CA SER A 79 5.93 29.32 -11.43
C SER A 79 6.14 28.20 -10.39
N CYS A 80 5.05 27.77 -9.74
CA CYS A 80 4.97 26.67 -8.77
C CYS A 80 4.12 25.49 -9.31
N ALA A 81 3.74 25.54 -10.59
CA ALA A 81 2.98 24.50 -11.25
C ALA A 81 3.72 23.17 -11.08
N TRP A 82 3.01 22.19 -10.53
CA TRP A 82 3.55 20.86 -10.21
C TRP A 82 3.95 20.15 -11.49
N SER A 83 5.16 20.45 -11.97
CA SER A 83 5.74 19.85 -13.16
C SER A 83 6.50 18.60 -12.75
N ARG A 84 6.47 17.59 -13.62
CA ARG A 84 7.30 16.41 -13.49
C ARG A 84 8.76 16.74 -13.11
N SER A 85 9.36 17.70 -13.82
CA SER A 85 10.75 18.07 -13.62
C SER A 85 11.01 18.56 -12.20
N SER A 86 10.11 19.37 -11.63
CA SER A 86 10.23 19.83 -10.24
C SER A 86 9.92 18.72 -9.23
N THR A 87 8.97 17.82 -9.51
CA THR A 87 8.67 16.69 -8.62
C THR A 87 9.86 15.77 -8.49
N GLN A 88 10.51 15.45 -9.59
CA GLN A 88 11.68 14.58 -9.59
C GLN A 88 12.87 15.21 -8.85
N THR A 89 13.21 16.48 -9.14
CA THR A 89 14.37 17.14 -8.52
C THR A 89 14.16 17.53 -7.08
N ASN A 90 12.93 17.90 -6.69
CA ASN A 90 12.67 18.50 -5.38
C ASN A 90 12.13 17.49 -4.37
N HIS A 91 11.51 16.39 -4.82
CA HIS A 91 10.83 15.45 -3.91
C HIS A 91 11.27 13.99 -4.10
N LEU A 92 11.26 13.45 -5.34
CA LEU A 92 11.66 12.05 -5.56
C LEU A 92 13.13 11.81 -5.23
N LEU A 93 14.04 12.59 -5.84
CA LEU A 93 15.48 12.44 -5.63
C LEU A 93 15.95 12.82 -4.21
N PRO A 94 15.46 13.92 -3.60
CA PRO A 94 15.80 14.26 -2.21
C PRO A 94 15.11 13.39 -1.17
N ASN A 95 14.11 12.60 -1.59
CA ASN A 95 13.29 11.76 -0.71
C ASN A 95 12.56 12.57 0.37
N GLU A 96 11.89 13.66 -0.04
CA GLU A 96 11.17 14.59 0.85
C GLU A 96 9.66 14.59 0.57
N PRO A 97 8.80 14.55 1.61
CA PRO A 97 7.36 14.55 1.45
C PRO A 97 6.87 15.89 0.93
N CYS A 98 5.81 15.87 0.13
CA CYS A 98 5.16 17.10 -0.32
C CYS A 98 3.65 16.97 -0.41
N LEU A 99 3.00 18.12 -0.41
CA LEU A 99 1.56 18.23 -0.61
C LEU A 99 1.31 19.12 -1.82
N PHE A 100 0.48 18.66 -2.74
CA PHE A 100 0.11 19.41 -3.93
C PHE A 100 -1.40 19.32 -4.15
N SER A 101 -1.96 20.36 -4.76
CA SER A 101 -3.35 20.30 -5.22
C SER A 101 -3.43 19.44 -6.48
N THR A 102 -4.44 18.59 -6.53
CA THR A 102 -4.85 17.97 -7.80
C THR A 102 -6.32 18.32 -8.07
N PRO A 103 -6.69 18.69 -9.29
CA PRO A 103 -8.07 19.08 -9.56
C PRO A 103 -9.01 17.88 -9.32
N LEU A 104 -10.04 18.06 -8.50
CA LEU A 104 -10.98 16.98 -8.14
C LEU A 104 -11.72 16.41 -9.37
N ASP A 105 -11.91 17.22 -10.41
CA ASP A 105 -12.46 16.81 -11.71
C ASP A 105 -11.55 15.84 -12.48
N THR A 106 -10.25 15.83 -12.20
CA THR A 106 -9.28 14.88 -12.77
C THR A 106 -9.42 13.47 -12.16
N PHE A 107 -9.93 13.38 -10.93
CA PHE A 107 -9.97 12.12 -10.16
C PHE A 107 -11.33 11.42 -10.15
N ALA A 108 -12.41 12.00 -10.71
CA ALA A 108 -13.74 11.49 -10.36
C ALA A 108 -14.93 11.81 -11.28
N PRO A 109 -14.88 11.61 -12.61
CA PRO A 109 -16.14 11.57 -13.38
C PRO A 109 -17.12 10.53 -12.82
N TRP A 110 -16.61 9.43 -12.23
CA TRP A 110 -17.43 8.34 -11.71
C TRP A 110 -17.78 8.47 -10.23
N LEU A 111 -16.85 8.92 -9.37
CA LEU A 111 -17.14 9.17 -7.95
C LEU A 111 -18.09 10.35 -7.76
N SER A 112 -18.20 11.26 -8.74
CA SER A 112 -19.21 12.33 -8.76
C SER A 112 -20.66 11.84 -8.58
N ARG A 113 -20.93 10.55 -8.81
CA ARG A 113 -22.25 9.93 -8.53
C ARG A 113 -22.41 9.46 -7.09
N ALA A 114 -21.33 9.10 -6.40
CA ALA A 114 -21.32 8.66 -4.99
C ALA A 114 -20.92 9.77 -4.00
N LEU A 115 -20.44 10.91 -4.52
CA LEU A 115 -20.23 12.13 -3.75
C LEU A 115 -21.44 13.03 -3.89
N SER A 116 -22.09 13.36 -2.78
CA SER A 116 -23.12 14.39 -2.81
C SER A 116 -22.42 15.75 -2.91
N THR A 117 -22.83 16.57 -3.88
CA THR A 117 -22.45 17.99 -3.97
C THR A 117 -23.59 18.83 -3.39
N ALA A 118 -23.92 18.61 -2.11
CA ALA A 118 -24.91 19.44 -1.45
C ALA A 118 -24.39 20.89 -1.39
N PRO A 119 -25.17 21.89 -1.87
CA PRO A 119 -24.82 23.29 -1.61
C PRO A 119 -24.88 23.53 -0.09
N LEU A 120 -23.83 24.15 0.46
CA LEU A 120 -23.88 24.71 1.82
C LEU A 120 -25.14 25.58 1.91
N GLN A 121 -26.00 25.31 2.91
CA GLN A 121 -27.16 26.16 3.18
C GLN A 121 -26.69 27.62 3.26
N GLU A 122 -27.29 28.49 2.45
CA GLU A 122 -26.98 29.92 2.40
C GLU A 122 -27.20 30.55 3.78
N GLY A 123 -26.10 30.68 4.52
CA GLY A 123 -26.06 31.27 5.84
C GLY A 123 -24.73 31.98 6.04
N THR A 124 -24.66 33.20 5.53
CA THR A 124 -23.66 34.26 5.80
C THR A 124 -22.37 34.32 4.97
N THR A 125 -22.36 35.39 4.15
CA THR A 125 -21.23 36.22 3.68
C THR A 125 -20.28 35.71 2.60
N SER A 126 -20.63 36.08 1.36
CA SER A 126 -19.73 36.66 0.34
C SER A 126 -18.29 36.12 0.26
N GLY A 127 -18.15 34.97 -0.37
CA GLY A 127 -16.92 34.43 -0.93
C GLY A 127 -17.30 33.29 -1.86
N ARG A 128 -16.57 33.04 -2.96
CA ARG A 128 -16.84 31.90 -3.85
C ARG A 128 -16.88 30.62 -3.01
N GLY A 129 -18.08 30.11 -2.75
CA GLY A 129 -18.30 28.96 -1.88
C GLY A 129 -17.79 27.70 -2.56
N TRP A 130 -16.75 27.10 -2.00
CA TRP A 130 -16.37 25.73 -2.33
C TRP A 130 -17.48 24.83 -1.78
N THR A 131 -18.13 24.04 -2.63
CA THR A 131 -18.98 22.94 -2.17
C THR A 131 -18.04 21.84 -1.67
N THR A 132 -17.92 21.67 -0.35
CA THR A 132 -17.12 20.58 0.21
C THR A 132 -17.84 19.26 -0.11
N PRO A 133 -17.23 18.34 -0.87
CA PRO A 133 -17.87 17.06 -1.17
C PRO A 133 -18.06 16.27 0.13
N SER A 134 -19.21 15.60 0.26
CA SER A 134 -19.51 14.68 1.36
C SER A 134 -19.75 13.27 0.82
N ILE A 135 -19.61 12.27 1.70
CA ILE A 135 -19.85 10.87 1.35
C ILE A 135 -21.35 10.62 1.36
N ASP A 136 -21.90 10.13 0.25
CA ASP A 136 -23.22 9.50 0.25
C ASP A 136 -23.05 8.00 0.47
N TRP A 137 -23.15 7.57 1.73
CA TRP A 137 -22.93 6.18 2.12
C TRP A 137 -23.95 5.23 1.50
N ASP A 138 -25.21 5.67 1.31
CA ASP A 138 -26.26 4.87 0.70
C ASP A 138 -25.97 4.62 -0.79
N VAL A 139 -25.52 5.66 -1.50
CA VAL A 139 -25.11 5.49 -2.91
C VAL A 139 -23.86 4.63 -3.02
N LEU A 140 -22.89 4.78 -2.12
CA LEU A 140 -21.69 3.96 -2.08
C LEU A 140 -22.05 2.47 -1.84
N ALA A 141 -22.97 2.18 -0.93
CA ALA A 141 -23.51 0.85 -0.69
C ALA A 141 -24.32 0.31 -1.90
N GLN A 142 -25.09 1.16 -2.57
CA GLN A 142 -25.86 0.75 -3.76
C GLN A 142 -24.95 0.42 -4.95
N GLN A 143 -23.88 1.19 -5.15
CA GLN A 143 -23.00 1.03 -6.31
C GLN A 143 -21.94 -0.05 -6.10
N PHE A 144 -21.43 -0.20 -4.87
CA PHE A 144 -20.30 -1.09 -4.55
C PHE A 144 -20.63 -2.12 -3.49
N GLY A 145 -21.90 -2.33 -3.16
CA GLY A 145 -22.30 -3.16 -2.03
C GLY A 145 -21.70 -4.56 -2.00
N ASP A 146 -21.52 -5.15 -3.18
CA ASP A 146 -20.98 -6.50 -3.39
C ASP A 146 -19.44 -6.56 -3.35
N HIS A 147 -18.76 -5.41 -3.34
CA HIS A 147 -17.31 -5.37 -3.15
C HIS A 147 -17.01 -5.81 -1.71
N VAL A 148 -16.12 -6.78 -1.57
CA VAL A 148 -15.59 -7.19 -0.26
C VAL A 148 -14.28 -6.44 -0.03
N ALA A 149 -14.16 -5.79 1.13
CA ALA A 149 -12.98 -5.04 1.51
C ALA A 149 -12.66 -5.22 3.00
N PRO A 150 -11.37 -5.22 3.38
CA PRO A 150 -10.96 -5.19 4.77
C PRO A 150 -11.59 -4.01 5.50
N THR A 151 -12.25 -4.27 6.61
CA THR A 151 -12.93 -3.26 7.42
C THR A 151 -12.43 -3.36 8.85
N VAL A 152 -11.90 -2.25 9.36
CA VAL A 152 -11.48 -2.07 10.74
C VAL A 152 -12.58 -1.37 11.53
N PHE A 153 -12.96 -1.90 12.68
CA PHE A 153 -14.01 -1.36 13.54
C PHE A 153 -13.79 -1.77 14.99
N CYS A 154 -14.51 -1.17 15.93
CA CYS A 154 -14.58 -1.65 17.31
C CYS A 154 -15.76 -2.64 17.48
N ASP A 155 -15.52 -3.79 18.09
CA ASP A 155 -16.59 -4.70 18.50
C ASP A 155 -17.39 -4.14 19.69
N ASP A 156 -18.44 -4.86 20.09
CA ASP A 156 -19.31 -4.44 21.20
C ASP A 156 -18.57 -4.44 22.56
N GLU A 157 -17.40 -5.09 22.66
CA GLU A 157 -16.50 -5.03 23.82
C GLU A 157 -15.44 -3.91 23.71
N GLY A 158 -15.46 -3.13 22.64
CA GLY A 158 -14.53 -2.02 22.39
C GLY A 158 -13.15 -2.46 21.89
N ARG A 159 -12.97 -3.71 21.46
CA ARG A 159 -11.73 -4.20 20.85
C ARG A 159 -11.71 -3.86 19.37
N GLN A 160 -10.54 -3.48 18.86
CA GLN A 160 -10.36 -3.27 17.43
C GLN A 160 -10.33 -4.62 16.70
N CYS A 161 -11.22 -4.78 15.72
CA CYS A 161 -11.33 -5.95 14.86
C CYS A 161 -11.03 -5.55 13.42
N ARG A 162 -10.55 -6.52 12.62
CA ARG A 162 -10.39 -6.42 11.17
C ARG A 162 -11.08 -7.61 10.52
N GLU A 163 -12.04 -7.36 9.66
CA GLU A 163 -12.78 -8.40 8.91
C GLU A 163 -12.97 -7.96 7.45
N ASP A 164 -12.93 -8.93 6.53
CA ASP A 164 -13.29 -8.69 5.14
C ASP A 164 -14.81 -8.71 5.00
N LEU A 165 -15.39 -7.55 4.71
CA LEU A 165 -16.85 -7.35 4.70
C LEU A 165 -17.33 -6.78 3.37
N PRO A 166 -18.54 -7.15 2.90
CA PRO A 166 -19.21 -6.43 1.84
C PRO A 166 -19.40 -4.96 2.23
N VAL A 167 -19.09 -4.04 1.31
CA VAL A 167 -19.21 -2.59 1.54
C VAL A 167 -20.61 -2.20 2.00
N ALA A 168 -21.67 -2.82 1.43
CA ALA A 168 -23.04 -2.54 1.86
C ALA A 168 -23.30 -2.95 3.32
N ARG A 169 -22.68 -4.05 3.77
CA ARG A 169 -22.78 -4.50 5.17
C ARG A 169 -22.08 -3.52 6.11
N THR A 170 -20.89 -3.06 5.73
CA THR A 170 -20.14 -2.06 6.51
C THR A 170 -20.95 -0.77 6.67
N VAL A 171 -21.56 -0.28 5.59
CA VAL A 171 -22.41 0.91 5.62
C VAL A 171 -23.64 0.69 6.53
N ALA A 172 -24.41 -0.37 6.28
CA ALA A 172 -25.68 -0.60 6.96
C ALA A 172 -25.54 -0.95 8.45
N GLU A 173 -24.56 -1.78 8.82
CA GLU A 173 -24.44 -2.31 10.19
C GLU A 173 -23.53 -1.50 11.10
N ARG A 174 -22.55 -0.77 10.55
CA ARG A 174 -21.46 -0.20 11.34
C ARG A 174 -21.47 1.32 11.30
N MET A 175 -21.44 1.91 10.11
CA MET A 175 -21.36 3.36 9.96
C MET A 175 -22.67 4.04 10.37
N ALA A 176 -23.80 3.53 9.90
CA ALA A 176 -25.13 4.08 10.26
C ALA A 176 -25.51 3.86 11.73
N ALA A 177 -24.94 2.84 12.38
CA ALA A 177 -25.27 2.47 13.76
C ALA A 177 -24.46 3.25 14.82
N GLY A 178 -23.47 4.06 14.41
CA GLY A 178 -22.71 4.92 15.33
C GLY A 178 -21.83 4.17 16.34
N LYS A 179 -21.42 2.93 16.05
CA LYS A 179 -20.64 2.05 16.95
C LYS A 179 -19.13 2.40 17.02
N GLY A 180 -18.81 3.68 17.02
CA GLY A 180 -17.43 4.18 16.99
C GLY A 180 -16.81 4.17 15.57
N PRO A 181 -15.49 4.43 15.46
CA PRO A 181 -14.84 4.58 14.18
C PRO A 181 -14.83 3.29 13.36
N VAL A 182 -15.32 3.40 12.13
CA VAL A 182 -15.29 2.36 11.10
C VAL A 182 -14.37 2.82 9.97
N TYR A 183 -13.54 1.90 9.47
CA TYR A 183 -12.56 2.18 8.43
C TYR A 183 -12.44 1.05 7.42
N ILE A 184 -12.92 1.28 6.20
CA ILE A 184 -12.65 0.42 5.05
C ILE A 184 -11.23 0.69 4.59
N LYS A 185 -10.38 -0.34 4.70
CA LYS A 185 -8.96 -0.33 4.35
C LYS A 185 -8.67 -1.24 3.17
N ASP A 186 -7.69 -0.85 2.36
CA ASP A 186 -7.08 -1.65 1.32
C ASP A 186 -8.13 -2.16 0.31
N TRP A 187 -9.13 -1.32 0.06
CA TRP A 187 -10.19 -1.66 -0.88
C TRP A 187 -9.63 -1.54 -2.30
N HIS A 188 -9.37 -2.68 -2.93
CA HIS A 188 -8.93 -2.81 -4.33
C HIS A 188 -10.03 -2.41 -5.32
N LEU A 189 -10.49 -1.16 -5.23
CA LEU A 189 -11.58 -0.58 -6.00
C LEU A 189 -11.33 -0.74 -7.51
N VAL A 190 -10.09 -0.54 -7.94
CA VAL A 190 -9.71 -0.62 -9.35
C VAL A 190 -9.84 -2.05 -9.86
N ARG A 191 -9.25 -3.04 -9.18
CA ARG A 191 -9.38 -4.46 -9.53
C ARG A 191 -10.84 -4.92 -9.54
N LEU A 192 -11.62 -4.57 -8.52
CA LEU A 192 -13.03 -4.98 -8.44
C LEU A 192 -13.88 -4.31 -9.53
N ALA A 193 -13.65 -3.02 -9.82
CA ALA A 193 -14.31 -2.33 -10.92
C ALA A 193 -14.01 -2.96 -12.29
N ARG A 194 -12.79 -3.48 -12.50
CA ARG A 194 -12.43 -4.23 -13.71
C ARG A 194 -13.15 -5.56 -13.81
N ARG A 195 -13.15 -6.34 -12.74
CA ARG A 195 -13.87 -7.61 -12.67
C ARG A 195 -15.34 -7.41 -13.05
N ASP A 196 -15.97 -6.37 -12.50
CA ASP A 196 -17.35 -6.05 -12.81
C ASP A 196 -17.56 -5.56 -14.25
N ALA A 197 -16.61 -4.81 -14.80
CA ALA A 197 -16.65 -4.38 -16.19
C ALA A 197 -16.54 -5.56 -17.15
N MET A 198 -15.66 -6.51 -16.87
CA MET A 198 -15.48 -7.75 -17.63
C MET A 198 -16.70 -8.67 -17.52
N ALA A 199 -17.37 -8.68 -16.37
CA ALA A 199 -18.62 -9.42 -16.17
C ALA A 199 -19.81 -8.83 -16.93
N ARG A 200 -19.86 -7.49 -17.12
CA ARG A 200 -21.00 -6.77 -17.74
C ARG A 200 -20.94 -6.69 -19.26
N SER A 201 -19.79 -6.92 -19.88
CA SER A 201 -19.61 -6.97 -21.33
C SER A 201 -18.27 -7.63 -21.66
N PHE A 202 -18.23 -8.47 -22.71
CA PHE A 202 -17.02 -8.92 -23.41
C PHE A 202 -16.27 -10.21 -22.98
N ARG A 203 -16.77 -11.03 -22.05
CA ARG A 203 -16.08 -12.31 -21.74
C ARG A 203 -15.89 -13.22 -22.97
N ASP A 204 -16.86 -13.26 -23.87
CA ASP A 204 -16.86 -14.18 -25.03
C ASP A 204 -15.88 -13.80 -26.16
N ARG A 205 -15.30 -12.59 -26.14
CA ARG A 205 -14.32 -12.14 -27.16
C ARG A 205 -13.05 -11.54 -26.57
N TRP A 206 -12.87 -11.56 -25.25
CA TRP A 206 -11.72 -10.95 -24.58
C TRP A 206 -10.39 -11.55 -25.06
N SER A 207 -10.36 -12.87 -25.25
CA SER A 207 -9.23 -13.60 -25.83
C SER A 207 -8.94 -13.23 -27.29
N GLU A 208 -9.94 -12.74 -28.03
CA GLU A 208 -9.81 -12.32 -29.43
C GLU A 208 -9.42 -10.83 -29.59
N VAL A 209 -9.54 -10.03 -28.52
CA VAL A 209 -9.16 -8.61 -28.51
C VAL A 209 -7.65 -8.51 -28.31
N GLY A 210 -6.94 -7.89 -29.26
CA GLY A 210 -5.49 -7.70 -29.12
C GLY A 210 -5.12 -6.89 -27.87
N ARG A 211 -3.95 -7.20 -27.29
CA ARG A 211 -3.45 -6.62 -26.02
C ARG A 211 -3.57 -5.10 -25.92
N GLU A 212 -3.23 -4.37 -26.98
CA GLU A 212 -3.36 -2.91 -27.00
C GLU A 212 -4.81 -2.41 -26.87
N GLU A 213 -5.78 -3.12 -27.44
CA GLU A 213 -7.19 -2.75 -27.34
C GLU A 213 -7.75 -3.10 -25.96
N ARG A 214 -7.32 -4.23 -25.38
CA ARG A 214 -7.59 -4.58 -23.97
C ARG A 214 -7.13 -3.48 -23.02
N GLU A 215 -5.88 -3.02 -23.17
CA GLU A 215 -5.31 -1.92 -22.36
C GLU A 215 -6.07 -0.60 -22.51
N ARG A 216 -6.43 -0.22 -23.74
CA ARG A 216 -7.22 1.00 -23.99
C ARG A 216 -8.59 0.92 -23.34
N GLU A 217 -9.23 -0.24 -23.40
CA GLU A 217 -10.54 -0.45 -22.79
C GLU A 217 -10.47 -0.45 -21.27
N MET A 218 -9.44 -1.08 -20.68
CA MET A 218 -9.17 -1.00 -19.25
C MET A 218 -8.92 0.44 -18.81
N GLN A 219 -8.15 1.22 -19.58
CA GLN A 219 -7.87 2.61 -19.27
C GLN A 219 -9.13 3.49 -19.31
N ARG A 220 -10.01 3.27 -20.28
CA ARG A 220 -11.32 3.95 -20.36
C ARG A 220 -12.20 3.67 -19.14
N ARG A 221 -11.93 2.58 -18.43
CA ARG A 221 -12.71 2.09 -17.29
C ARG A 221 -12.04 2.32 -15.94
N MET A 222 -10.82 2.86 -15.92
CA MET A 222 -10.17 3.31 -14.69
C MET A 222 -11.04 4.37 -14.00
N PRO A 223 -11.26 4.28 -12.68
CA PRO A 223 -12.13 5.22 -11.97
C PRO A 223 -11.54 6.63 -11.87
N TYR A 224 -10.25 6.79 -12.13
CA TYR A 224 -9.51 8.06 -12.08
C TYR A 224 -8.29 8.05 -13.00
N VAL A 225 -7.71 9.24 -13.22
CA VAL A 225 -6.45 9.42 -13.96
C VAL A 225 -5.31 9.63 -12.97
N VAL A 226 -4.20 8.90 -13.15
CA VAL A 226 -2.98 9.10 -12.35
C VAL A 226 -2.30 10.42 -12.77
N PRO A 227 -1.93 11.31 -11.83
CA PRO A 227 -1.22 12.55 -12.11
C PRO A 227 0.08 12.30 -12.87
N GLU A 228 0.42 13.17 -13.83
CA GLU A 228 1.54 12.97 -14.76
C GLU A 228 2.86 12.63 -14.07
N ALA A 229 3.21 13.32 -12.98
CA ALA A 229 4.48 13.09 -12.30
C ALA A 229 4.55 11.75 -11.51
N LEU A 230 3.44 11.01 -11.42
CA LEU A 230 3.30 9.74 -10.71
C LEU A 230 3.04 8.56 -11.65
N ARG A 231 3.08 8.78 -12.98
CA ARG A 231 2.78 7.74 -13.99
C ARG A 231 3.90 6.76 -14.26
N ASP A 232 5.12 7.09 -13.86
CA ASP A 232 6.27 6.17 -13.97
C ASP A 232 6.19 5.14 -12.84
N ASP A 233 5.10 4.38 -12.82
CA ASP A 233 4.73 3.45 -11.75
C ASP A 233 5.02 2.03 -12.20
N TRP A 234 6.04 1.42 -11.60
CA TRP A 234 6.52 0.09 -11.96
C TRP A 234 5.76 -1.01 -11.22
N MET A 235 5.09 -0.69 -10.11
CA MET A 235 4.34 -1.67 -9.32
C MET A 235 2.92 -1.87 -9.87
N ASN A 236 2.36 -0.85 -10.50
CA ASN A 236 1.02 -0.91 -11.07
C ASN A 236 1.12 -0.89 -12.61
N PRO A 237 1.17 -2.06 -13.28
CA PRO A 237 1.45 -2.14 -14.71
C PRO A 237 0.56 -1.22 -15.56
N PRO A 238 1.13 -0.69 -16.68
CA PRO A 238 0.65 0.53 -17.28
C PRO A 238 -0.67 0.41 -18.02
N TYR A 239 -1.51 1.42 -17.81
CA TYR A 239 -2.48 1.87 -18.80
C TYR A 239 -1.87 3.00 -19.63
N ARG A 240 -1.22 2.65 -20.73
CA ARG A 240 -0.71 3.66 -21.66
C ARG A 240 -1.86 4.57 -22.10
N PRO A 241 -1.72 5.91 -22.09
CA PRO A 241 -2.55 6.75 -22.92
C PRO A 241 -2.34 6.28 -24.36
N ALA A 242 -3.42 5.93 -25.07
CA ALA A 242 -3.32 5.53 -26.47
C ALA A 242 -2.48 6.57 -27.22
N ARG A 243 -1.44 6.12 -27.96
CA ARG A 243 -0.78 6.98 -28.95
C ARG A 243 -1.91 7.58 -29.78
N THR A 244 -2.15 8.88 -29.66
CA THR A 244 -2.93 9.60 -30.64
C THR A 244 -2.08 9.56 -31.90
N SER A 245 -2.31 8.54 -32.73
CA SER A 245 -1.75 8.55 -34.07
C SER A 245 -2.28 9.85 -34.67
N SER A 246 -1.37 10.75 -35.07
CA SER A 246 -1.72 12.03 -35.70
C SER A 246 -2.33 11.84 -37.10
N LYS A 247 -3.10 10.77 -37.33
CA LYS A 247 -3.79 10.46 -38.58
C LYS A 247 -5.32 10.67 -38.51
N ASP A 248 -5.91 10.93 -37.34
CA ASP A 248 -7.37 11.12 -37.22
C ASP A 248 -7.88 12.56 -37.42
N THR A 249 -7.05 13.48 -37.91
CA THR A 249 -7.53 14.76 -38.44
C THR A 249 -7.79 14.66 -39.93
N LYS A 250 -8.72 13.78 -40.36
CA LYS A 250 -9.44 13.87 -41.65
C LYS A 250 -10.45 12.72 -41.83
N ARG A 251 -11.59 12.78 -41.15
CA ARG A 251 -12.84 12.36 -41.81
C ARG A 251 -14.05 13.04 -41.18
N GLY A 252 -14.58 14.02 -41.92
CA GLY A 252 -15.89 14.59 -41.67
C GLY A 252 -16.96 13.51 -41.77
N SER A 253 -17.97 13.69 -40.94
CA SER A 253 -19.16 12.87 -40.77
C SER A 253 -19.93 12.71 -42.09
N ALA A 254 -20.21 11.47 -42.48
CA ALA A 254 -21.35 11.11 -43.33
C ALA A 254 -21.86 9.73 -42.90
N PRO A 255 -23.20 9.51 -42.84
CA PRO A 255 -23.77 8.34 -42.20
C PRO A 255 -23.74 7.09 -43.10
N VAL A 256 -23.74 5.94 -42.42
CA VAL A 256 -23.58 4.57 -42.90
C VAL A 256 -24.70 4.14 -43.85
N GLY A 257 -24.32 3.52 -44.98
CA GLY A 257 -25.16 2.70 -45.84
C GLY A 257 -24.68 1.25 -45.82
N ILE A 258 -25.62 0.32 -45.71
CA ILE A 258 -25.47 -1.13 -45.50
C ILE A 258 -25.07 -1.84 -46.81
N GLY A 259 -24.15 -2.83 -46.77
CA GLY A 259 -24.13 -3.91 -47.76
C GLY A 259 -22.79 -4.57 -48.13
N GLN A 260 -22.75 -5.89 -47.89
CA GLN A 260 -22.08 -6.96 -48.66
C GLN A 260 -20.57 -7.27 -48.48
N ALA A 261 -20.30 -8.55 -48.20
CA ALA A 261 -19.06 -9.30 -48.46
C ALA A 261 -19.22 -10.10 -49.81
N PRO A 262 -18.26 -10.91 -50.35
CA PRO A 262 -16.87 -11.22 -49.92
C PRO A 262 -15.77 -11.34 -51.05
N ARG A 263 -14.47 -11.48 -50.62
CA ARG A 263 -13.28 -12.19 -51.24
C ARG A 263 -12.59 -11.63 -52.54
N PRO A 264 -11.36 -12.08 -52.93
CA PRO A 264 -10.20 -12.69 -52.20
C PRO A 264 -8.77 -12.17 -52.58
N GLU A 265 -7.77 -12.61 -51.80
CA GLU A 265 -6.34 -12.93 -52.13
C GLU A 265 -5.35 -11.86 -52.66
N ALA A 266 -4.26 -11.63 -51.89
CA ALA A 266 -2.88 -11.64 -52.39
C ALA A 266 -1.89 -11.90 -51.23
N ILE A 267 -1.01 -12.89 -51.45
CA ILE A 267 0.05 -13.38 -50.56
C ILE A 267 1.35 -12.57 -50.77
N ALA A 268 2.16 -12.45 -49.70
CA ALA A 268 3.63 -12.28 -49.61
C ALA A 268 4.00 -11.11 -48.67
N ALA A 269 4.94 -11.20 -47.73
CA ALA A 269 5.93 -12.21 -47.42
C ALA A 269 6.27 -12.14 -45.92
N ALA A 270 6.68 -13.28 -45.38
CA ALA A 270 7.20 -13.45 -44.04
C ALA A 270 8.45 -12.59 -43.78
N ASP A 271 8.51 -11.98 -42.60
CA ASP A 271 9.76 -11.89 -41.85
C ASP A 271 9.45 -12.38 -40.43
N GLY A 272 10.03 -13.54 -40.12
CA GLY A 272 9.78 -14.29 -38.91
C GLY A 272 10.67 -13.78 -37.78
N SER A 273 10.04 -13.30 -36.73
CA SER A 273 10.56 -13.42 -35.37
C SER A 273 9.40 -13.88 -34.51
N ASP A 274 9.14 -15.18 -34.57
CA ASP A 274 8.28 -15.89 -33.63
C ASP A 274 8.93 -15.81 -32.25
N ASN A 275 8.60 -14.76 -31.49
CA ASN A 275 8.55 -14.87 -30.04
C ASN A 275 7.07 -15.16 -29.75
N GLU A 276 6.76 -16.44 -29.62
CA GLU A 276 5.55 -16.90 -28.95
C GLU A 276 5.73 -16.49 -27.48
N ASP A 277 5.37 -15.24 -27.17
CA ASP A 277 5.07 -14.84 -25.79
C ASP A 277 3.79 -15.60 -25.44
N GLU A 278 3.94 -16.75 -24.78
CA GLU A 278 2.81 -17.46 -24.15
C GLU A 278 2.10 -16.45 -23.23
N ASP A 279 0.88 -16.07 -23.64
CA ASP A 279 0.02 -15.09 -22.97
C ASP A 279 -0.46 -15.66 -21.62
N ASP A 280 0.38 -15.60 -20.58
CA ASP A 280 -0.02 -15.71 -19.16
C ASP A 280 -0.70 -14.39 -18.69
N ASP A 281 -1.64 -13.87 -19.48
CA ASP A 281 -2.39 -12.63 -19.19
C ASP A 281 -3.43 -12.82 -18.04
N ASP A 282 -3.53 -14.01 -17.42
CA ASP A 282 -4.46 -14.30 -16.31
C ASP A 282 -3.88 -14.01 -14.90
N ASP A 283 -2.55 -13.82 -14.75
CA ASP A 283 -1.88 -13.59 -13.45
C ASP A 283 -1.62 -12.09 -13.12
N ASP A 284 -1.83 -11.18 -14.07
CA ASP A 284 -1.56 -9.73 -13.90
C ASP A 284 -2.61 -9.00 -13.02
N ASP A 285 -3.63 -9.71 -12.52
CA ASP A 285 -4.69 -9.18 -11.66
C ASP A 285 -4.46 -9.41 -10.15
N ASP A 286 -3.42 -10.15 -9.74
CA ASP A 286 -3.20 -10.49 -8.33
C ASP A 286 -2.53 -9.36 -7.52
N ASP A 287 -1.68 -8.54 -8.15
CA ASP A 287 -0.92 -7.48 -7.48
C ASP A 287 -1.48 -6.07 -7.77
N ASP A 288 -2.55 -5.67 -7.08
CA ASP A 288 -3.15 -4.32 -7.17
C ASP A 288 -2.73 -3.42 -6.01
N PHE A 289 -1.63 -2.66 -6.14
CA PHE A 289 -1.13 -1.75 -5.09
C PHE A 289 -1.87 -0.41 -5.03
N ARG A 290 -3.14 -0.41 -5.43
CA ARG A 290 -4.01 0.76 -5.45
C ARG A 290 -5.20 0.52 -4.55
N PHE A 291 -5.39 1.44 -3.63
CA PHE A 291 -6.32 1.30 -2.54
C PHE A 291 -7.28 2.48 -2.51
N CYS A 292 -8.54 2.18 -2.23
CA CYS A 292 -9.50 3.16 -1.76
C CYS A 292 -9.59 3.02 -0.23
N TYR A 293 -9.55 4.15 0.46
CA TYR A 293 -9.76 4.23 1.90
C TYR A 293 -11.02 5.03 2.17
N ALA A 294 -11.95 4.47 2.94
CA ALA A 294 -13.19 5.14 3.31
C ALA A 294 -13.45 4.95 4.81
N GLY A 295 -13.51 6.02 5.58
CA GLY A 295 -13.61 5.92 7.02
C GLY A 295 -14.36 7.08 7.67
N THR A 296 -14.94 6.79 8.82
CA THR A 296 -15.61 7.77 9.68
C THR A 296 -14.59 8.58 10.48
N ALA A 297 -15.04 9.70 11.08
CA ALA A 297 -14.18 10.52 11.94
C ALA A 297 -13.57 9.70 13.10
N GLY A 298 -12.30 9.95 13.41
CA GLY A 298 -11.53 9.26 14.44
C GLY A 298 -10.91 7.94 13.99
N SER A 299 -11.25 7.42 12.81
CA SER A 299 -10.55 6.26 12.25
C SER A 299 -9.11 6.60 11.89
N SER A 300 -8.19 5.66 12.07
CA SER A 300 -6.76 5.92 11.85
C SER A 300 -5.99 4.69 11.39
N THR A 301 -4.82 4.94 10.81
CA THR A 301 -3.75 3.94 10.63
C THR A 301 -2.59 4.35 11.51
N GLY A 302 -2.11 3.41 12.33
CA GLY A 302 -0.96 3.60 13.22
C GLY A 302 0.34 3.92 12.48
N ILE A 303 1.41 4.10 13.26
CA ILE A 303 2.73 4.42 12.74
C ILE A 303 3.28 3.24 11.93
N HIS A 304 3.56 3.48 10.66
CA HIS A 304 4.12 2.48 9.75
C HIS A 304 4.96 3.18 8.68
N ARG A 305 5.73 2.41 7.92
CA ARG A 305 6.27 2.82 6.62
C ARG A 305 5.70 1.89 5.56
N ASP A 306 5.63 2.34 4.32
CA ASP A 306 5.11 1.51 3.23
C ASP A 306 6.02 0.30 2.96
N VAL A 307 5.37 -0.80 2.57
CA VAL A 307 6.02 -2.09 2.30
C VAL A 307 7.09 -1.92 1.22
N TYR A 308 8.21 -2.63 1.38
CA TYR A 308 9.42 -2.53 0.57
C TYR A 308 10.04 -1.14 0.46
N THR A 309 9.71 -0.19 1.34
CA THR A 309 10.12 1.21 1.13
C THR A 309 9.63 1.76 -0.22
N SER A 310 8.49 1.28 -0.69
CA SER A 310 7.80 1.88 -1.84
C SER A 310 7.52 3.37 -1.57
N TYR A 311 7.37 4.11 -2.66
CA TYR A 311 6.73 5.41 -2.55
C TYR A 311 5.24 5.20 -2.36
N SER A 312 4.58 6.16 -1.72
CA SER A 312 3.13 6.24 -1.81
C SER A 312 2.64 7.64 -2.12
N TRP A 313 1.45 7.69 -2.68
CA TRP A 313 0.70 8.93 -2.76
C TRP A 313 -0.74 8.69 -2.34
N SER A 314 -1.35 9.71 -1.74
CA SER A 314 -2.76 9.67 -1.33
C SER A 314 -3.44 10.96 -1.75
N THR A 315 -4.46 10.83 -2.61
CA THR A 315 -5.35 11.95 -2.97
C THR A 315 -6.59 11.88 -2.11
N ASN A 316 -6.80 12.89 -1.28
CA ASN A 316 -7.97 12.96 -0.42
C ASN A 316 -9.15 13.60 -1.17
N LEU A 317 -10.25 12.87 -1.29
CA LEU A 317 -11.39 13.26 -2.12
C LEU A 317 -12.49 13.91 -1.28
N VAL A 318 -12.67 13.43 -0.05
CA VAL A 318 -13.65 13.92 0.92
C VAL A 318 -13.00 14.05 2.28
N GLY A 319 -13.40 15.06 3.04
CA GLY A 319 -13.01 15.21 4.44
C GLY A 319 -11.60 15.71 4.68
N VAL A 320 -11.12 15.53 5.91
CA VAL A 320 -9.84 16.05 6.40
C VAL A 320 -9.02 14.95 7.03
N LYS A 321 -7.78 14.80 6.58
CA LYS A 321 -6.82 13.88 7.18
C LYS A 321 -5.72 14.64 7.91
N ARG A 322 -5.32 14.13 9.08
CA ARG A 322 -4.12 14.57 9.81
C ARG A 322 -3.05 13.51 9.62
N TRP A 323 -1.94 13.92 9.03
CA TRP A 323 -0.74 13.11 8.85
C TRP A 323 0.31 13.51 9.88
N ARG A 324 1.01 12.53 10.42
CA ARG A 324 2.24 12.72 11.20
C ARG A 324 3.34 11.93 10.51
N LEU A 325 4.47 12.57 10.20
CA LEU A 325 5.55 11.97 9.44
C LEU A 325 6.88 12.07 10.20
N TRP A 326 7.71 11.04 10.05
CA TRP A 326 9.07 10.95 10.57
C TRP A 326 10.02 10.54 9.45
N ALA A 327 11.11 11.30 9.31
CA ALA A 327 12.13 11.01 8.33
C ALA A 327 12.84 9.67 8.64
N PRO A 328 13.39 8.97 7.63
CA PRO A 328 14.16 7.73 7.81
C PRO A 328 15.23 7.79 8.91
N SER A 329 15.87 8.95 9.08
CA SER A 329 16.88 9.18 10.14
C SER A 329 16.35 9.04 11.57
N HIS A 330 15.04 9.03 11.77
CA HIS A 330 14.38 8.87 13.06
C HIS A 330 13.66 7.51 13.20
N ALA A 331 13.77 6.61 12.22
CA ALA A 331 13.11 5.30 12.24
C ALA A 331 13.48 4.48 13.50
N ALA A 332 14.76 4.46 13.86
CA ALA A 332 15.22 3.78 15.08
C ALA A 332 14.61 4.37 16.36
N CYS A 333 14.31 5.67 16.37
CA CYS A 333 13.74 6.34 17.53
C CYS A 333 12.30 5.91 17.84
N LEU A 334 11.58 5.38 16.85
CA LEU A 334 10.20 4.89 16.98
C LEU A 334 10.12 3.48 17.58
N ARG A 335 11.26 2.81 17.80
CA ARG A 335 11.34 1.43 18.26
C ARG A 335 11.44 1.32 19.77
N ARG A 336 10.97 0.20 20.30
CA ARG A 336 11.10 -0.18 21.70
C ARG A 336 12.55 -0.31 22.12
N PHE A 337 13.40 -0.85 21.25
CA PHE A 337 14.83 -0.90 21.48
C PHE A 337 15.52 -0.31 20.24
N PRO A 338 15.92 0.98 20.25
CA PRO A 338 16.43 1.65 19.05
C PRO A 338 17.61 0.96 18.34
N ALA A 339 18.42 0.22 19.09
CA ALA A 339 19.55 -0.56 18.55
C ALA A 339 19.15 -1.88 17.86
N VAL A 340 17.91 -2.35 18.06
CA VAL A 340 17.40 -3.62 17.53
C VAL A 340 16.40 -3.33 16.41
N ARG A 341 16.80 -3.60 15.17
CA ARG A 341 16.01 -3.32 13.96
C ARG A 341 14.66 -4.05 13.93
N THR A 342 14.58 -5.24 14.48
CA THR A 342 13.34 -6.04 14.55
C THR A 342 12.48 -5.71 15.77
N SER A 343 12.90 -4.78 16.63
CA SER A 343 12.11 -4.44 17.82
C SER A 343 10.84 -3.67 17.47
N GLU A 344 9.81 -3.94 18.27
CA GLU A 344 8.46 -3.38 18.20
C GLU A 344 8.45 -1.86 18.00
N LEU A 345 7.58 -1.37 17.11
CA LEU A 345 7.34 0.06 16.90
C LEU A 345 6.27 0.57 17.87
N VAL A 346 6.35 1.85 18.24
CA VAL A 346 5.25 2.50 18.96
C VAL A 346 4.03 2.56 18.04
N HIS A 347 2.88 2.13 18.55
CA HIS A 347 1.67 1.96 17.74
C HIS A 347 1.17 3.27 17.11
N ASP A 348 1.10 4.33 17.91
CA ASP A 348 0.60 5.64 17.47
C ASP A 348 1.20 6.79 18.29
N TYR A 349 0.98 8.00 17.80
CA TYR A 349 1.44 9.25 18.39
C TYR A 349 0.86 9.50 19.79
N ALA A 350 -0.40 9.11 20.02
CA ALA A 350 -1.03 9.29 21.33
C ALA A 350 -0.30 8.43 22.38
N THR A 351 -0.05 7.17 22.05
CA THR A 351 0.75 6.22 22.84
C THR A 351 2.15 6.77 23.06
N MET A 352 2.80 7.32 22.03
CA MET A 352 4.11 7.96 22.17
C MET A 352 4.09 9.09 23.22
N LEU A 353 3.07 9.95 23.23
CA LEU A 353 2.93 11.00 24.24
C LEU A 353 2.65 10.45 25.65
N THR A 354 1.94 9.34 25.79
CA THR A 354 1.73 8.70 27.11
C THR A 354 3.01 8.05 27.64
N LEU A 355 3.86 7.54 26.75
CA LEU A 355 5.14 6.91 27.10
C LEU A 355 6.23 7.94 27.39
N VAL A 356 6.17 9.15 26.83
CA VAL A 356 7.10 10.23 27.11
C VAL A 356 6.49 11.18 28.16
N PRO A 357 6.76 11.00 29.47
CA PRO A 357 6.18 11.87 30.50
C PRO A 357 6.68 13.32 30.34
N PRO A 358 5.83 14.32 30.65
CA PRO A 358 6.25 15.71 30.61
C PRO A 358 7.34 16.01 31.65
N PRO A 359 8.19 17.02 31.42
CA PRO A 359 9.33 17.35 32.29
C PRO A 359 8.97 17.68 33.76
N SER A 360 7.68 17.94 34.05
CA SER A 360 7.19 18.45 35.33
C SER A 360 6.54 17.39 36.24
N SER A 361 6.46 16.12 35.85
CA SER A 361 5.86 15.10 36.72
C SER A 361 6.85 14.57 37.76
N SER A 362 6.75 15.04 39.01
CA SER A 362 7.56 14.61 40.16
C SER A 362 7.29 13.17 40.61
N SER A 363 6.26 12.52 40.09
CA SER A 363 6.02 11.09 40.26
C SER A 363 6.46 10.37 39.00
N THR A 364 7.63 9.72 39.01
CA THR A 364 7.92 8.44 38.31
C THR A 364 9.43 8.17 38.28
N HIS A 365 10.00 7.55 39.32
CA HIS A 365 11.35 6.97 39.20
C HIS A 365 11.35 5.63 38.45
N GLU A 366 10.26 4.84 38.53
CA GLU A 366 10.16 3.53 37.88
C GLU A 366 9.80 3.62 36.38
N ARG A 367 8.82 4.46 36.01
CA ARG A 367 8.42 4.69 34.60
C ARG A 367 9.50 5.41 33.80
N ALA A 368 10.20 6.37 34.43
CA ALA A 368 11.38 6.99 33.83
C ALA A 368 12.50 5.96 33.60
N GLY A 369 12.66 4.97 34.48
CA GLY A 369 13.62 3.87 34.30
C GLY A 369 13.28 2.96 33.12
N LYS A 370 12.00 2.61 32.91
CA LYS A 370 11.57 1.80 31.77
C LYS A 370 11.74 2.54 30.43
N VAL A 371 11.39 3.83 30.37
CA VAL A 371 11.55 4.69 29.17
C VAL A 371 13.02 5.06 28.90
N ALA A 372 13.87 5.05 29.94
CA ALA A 372 15.31 5.27 29.78
C ALA A 372 16.01 4.08 29.10
N ILE A 373 15.42 2.89 29.14
CA ILE A 373 15.99 1.66 28.55
C ILE A 373 15.21 1.27 27.30
N GLU A 374 13.92 0.97 27.46
CA GLU A 374 12.98 0.77 26.37
C GLU A 374 12.48 2.14 25.90
N TRP A 375 12.20 2.35 24.62
CA TRP A 375 11.63 3.59 24.10
C TRP A 375 12.51 4.84 24.29
N SER A 376 13.82 4.65 24.51
CA SER A 376 14.78 5.73 24.77
C SER A 376 14.89 6.74 23.62
N GLY A 377 14.48 6.36 22.41
CA GLY A 377 14.40 7.23 21.24
C GLY A 377 13.11 8.06 21.14
N LEU A 378 12.04 7.74 21.86
CA LEU A 378 10.74 8.41 21.69
C LEU A 378 10.78 9.92 21.92
N PRO A 379 11.51 10.49 22.91
CA PRO A 379 11.60 11.95 23.04
C PRO A 379 12.14 12.64 21.79
N GLN A 380 13.10 12.01 21.09
CA GLN A 380 13.63 12.51 19.82
C GLN A 380 12.60 12.37 18.70
N ALA A 381 11.87 11.26 18.64
CA ALA A 381 10.80 11.04 17.68
C ALA A 381 9.64 12.06 17.85
N VAL A 382 9.22 12.35 19.09
CA VAL A 382 8.22 13.39 19.40
C VAL A 382 8.69 14.73 18.84
N ALA A 383 9.91 15.15 19.16
CA ALA A 383 10.48 16.43 18.72
C ALA A 383 10.64 16.52 17.18
N ALA A 384 10.86 15.40 16.51
CA ALA A 384 11.04 15.32 15.06
C ALA A 384 9.71 15.19 14.26
N THR A 385 8.57 15.12 14.95
CA THR A 385 7.26 14.88 14.30
C THR A 385 6.89 16.02 13.36
N ARG A 386 6.64 15.70 12.08
CA ARG A 386 6.07 16.65 11.11
C ARG A 386 4.57 16.41 10.98
N THR A 387 3.74 17.39 11.36
CA THR A 387 2.27 17.29 11.30
C THR A 387 1.71 18.05 10.10
N VAL A 388 0.80 17.42 9.36
CA VAL A 388 0.20 17.96 8.13
C VAL A 388 -1.29 17.73 8.14
N VAL A 389 -2.05 18.76 7.75
CA VAL A 389 -3.49 18.64 7.48
C VAL A 389 -3.70 18.61 5.98
N GLN A 390 -4.30 17.52 5.49
CA GLN A 390 -4.67 17.30 4.11
C GLN A 390 -6.18 17.53 3.94
N ARG A 391 -6.54 18.44 3.03
CA ARG A 391 -7.91 18.84 2.68
C ARG A 391 -8.43 18.06 1.46
N PRO A 392 -9.73 18.16 1.12
CA PRO A 392 -10.24 17.61 -0.14
C PRO A 392 -9.52 18.23 -1.35
N GLY A 393 -9.18 17.40 -2.33
CA GLY A 393 -8.43 17.78 -3.53
C GLY A 393 -6.92 17.90 -3.33
N GLU A 394 -6.40 17.71 -2.11
CA GLU A 394 -4.96 17.68 -1.89
C GLU A 394 -4.43 16.24 -2.04
N THR A 395 -3.29 16.11 -2.72
CA THR A 395 -2.52 14.88 -2.84
C THR A 395 -1.24 15.00 -2.03
N ILE A 396 -1.01 14.05 -1.12
CA ILE A 396 0.27 13.93 -0.40
C ILE A 396 1.13 12.88 -1.09
N PHE A 397 2.40 13.18 -1.27
CA PHE A 397 3.44 12.22 -1.63
C PHE A 397 4.23 11.85 -0.39
N VAL A 398 4.32 10.55 -0.10
CA VAL A 398 5.12 9.98 0.98
C VAL A 398 6.34 9.28 0.36
N PRO A 399 7.56 9.72 0.69
CA PRO A 399 8.77 9.15 0.12
C PRO A 399 9.12 7.80 0.75
N SER A 400 10.09 7.14 0.11
CA SER A 400 10.62 5.85 0.52
C SER A 400 11.14 5.92 1.96
N ASP A 401 10.76 4.92 2.77
CA ASP A 401 11.20 4.74 4.16
C ASP A 401 10.74 5.85 5.15
N TRP A 402 9.78 6.68 4.77
CA TRP A 402 9.14 7.62 5.69
C TRP A 402 8.10 6.93 6.55
N TYR A 403 8.32 6.97 7.86
CA TYR A 403 7.33 6.52 8.82
C TYR A 403 6.22 7.55 8.92
N HIS A 404 4.97 7.11 8.99
CA HIS A 404 3.83 7.98 9.05
C HIS A 404 2.62 7.35 9.74
N GLN A 405 1.77 8.22 10.28
CA GLN A 405 0.46 7.91 10.86
C GLN A 405 -0.59 8.79 10.19
N VAL A 406 -1.78 8.24 9.94
CA VAL A 406 -2.90 8.97 9.32
C VAL A 406 -4.14 8.85 10.18
N GLU A 407 -4.78 9.97 10.46
CA GLU A 407 -6.04 10.06 11.19
C GLU A 407 -7.09 10.78 10.33
N ASN A 408 -8.25 10.16 10.15
CA ASN A 408 -9.41 10.78 9.52
C ASN A 408 -10.06 11.71 10.57
N VAL A 409 -9.82 13.02 10.47
CA VAL A 409 -10.34 14.01 11.42
C VAL A 409 -11.86 14.19 11.22
N THR A 410 -12.32 14.05 9.96
CA THR A 410 -13.73 13.94 9.60
C THR A 410 -13.96 12.60 8.89
N GLU A 411 -15.18 12.33 8.43
CA GLU A 411 -15.39 11.27 7.45
C GLU A 411 -14.58 11.55 6.18
N CYS A 412 -13.86 10.56 5.67
CA CYS A 412 -12.93 10.72 4.55
C CYS A 412 -13.06 9.60 3.52
N ILE A 413 -12.85 9.95 2.26
CA ILE A 413 -12.52 9.02 1.17
C ILE A 413 -11.22 9.46 0.51
N SER A 414 -10.29 8.54 0.30
CA SER A 414 -9.06 8.81 -0.44
C SER A 414 -8.68 7.68 -1.39
N LEU A 415 -7.96 8.04 -2.45
CA LEU A 415 -7.30 7.11 -3.37
C LEU A 415 -5.81 7.09 -3.08
N ASN A 416 -5.26 5.90 -2.96
CA ASN A 416 -3.91 5.66 -2.49
C ASN A 416 -3.19 4.68 -3.41
N HIS A 417 -1.93 4.95 -3.73
CA HIS A 417 -1.08 4.02 -4.48
C HIS A 417 0.20 3.81 -3.71
N ASN A 418 0.63 2.56 -3.64
CA ASN A 418 2.04 2.26 -3.46
C ASN A 418 2.65 2.06 -4.85
N TRP A 419 3.81 2.66 -5.08
CA TRP A 419 4.48 2.64 -6.37
C TRP A 419 5.99 2.71 -6.21
N CYS A 420 6.69 2.32 -7.27
CA CYS A 420 8.12 2.49 -7.36
C CYS A 420 8.53 2.82 -8.78
N ASN A 421 9.76 3.28 -8.93
CA ASN A 421 10.40 3.46 -10.23
C ASN A 421 11.92 3.34 -10.07
N ALA A 422 12.65 3.60 -11.15
CA ALA A 422 14.11 3.55 -11.12
C ALA A 422 14.76 4.43 -10.02
N VAL A 423 14.07 5.44 -9.48
CA VAL A 423 14.60 6.32 -8.43
C VAL A 423 14.72 5.61 -7.08
N ASN A 424 13.64 4.98 -6.61
CA ASN A 424 13.61 4.27 -5.32
C ASN A 424 13.85 2.77 -5.44
N LEU A 425 13.97 2.20 -6.64
CA LEU A 425 14.25 0.77 -6.82
C LEU A 425 15.46 0.26 -6.00
N PRO A 426 16.59 1.01 -5.85
CA PRO A 426 17.67 0.59 -4.96
C PRO A 426 17.26 0.48 -3.47
N SER A 427 16.28 1.27 -3.03
CA SER A 427 15.72 1.17 -1.68
C SER A 427 14.86 -0.07 -1.54
N LEU A 428 13.98 -0.35 -2.52
CA LEU A 428 13.21 -1.60 -2.58
C LEU A 428 14.11 -2.83 -2.53
N TYR A 429 15.13 -2.86 -3.38
CA TYR A 429 16.11 -3.95 -3.42
C TYR A 429 16.76 -4.16 -2.05
N ARG A 430 17.24 -3.10 -1.41
CA ARG A 430 17.82 -3.18 -0.06
C ARG A 430 16.81 -3.69 0.96
N SER A 431 15.55 -3.26 0.88
CA SER A 431 14.50 -3.74 1.78
C SER A 431 14.26 -5.25 1.62
N ILE A 432 14.34 -5.80 0.41
CA ILE A 432 14.21 -7.25 0.18
C ILE A 432 15.45 -7.98 0.71
N VAL A 433 16.66 -7.46 0.45
CA VAL A 433 17.90 -8.01 1.03
C VAL A 433 17.79 -8.12 2.54
N GLU A 434 17.42 -7.01 3.18
CA GLU A 434 17.29 -6.92 4.63
C GLU A 434 16.19 -7.83 5.19
N GLU A 435 15.09 -8.03 4.47
CA GLU A 435 14.01 -8.94 4.86
C GLU A 435 14.49 -10.39 4.81
N VAL A 436 15.14 -10.78 3.72
CA VAL A 436 15.73 -12.11 3.57
C VAL A 436 16.75 -12.39 4.67
N GLU A 437 17.61 -11.42 5.02
CA GLU A 437 18.60 -11.55 6.08
C GLU A 437 17.97 -11.68 7.48
N ASP A 438 16.91 -10.91 7.78
CA ASP A 438 16.19 -11.03 9.06
C ASP A 438 15.46 -12.37 9.20
N VAL A 439 14.84 -12.85 8.11
CA VAL A 439 14.20 -14.17 8.08
C VAL A 439 15.23 -15.28 8.24
N GLN A 440 16.38 -15.19 7.57
CA GLN A 440 17.48 -16.13 7.74
C GLN A 440 17.94 -16.23 9.20
N HIS A 441 18.22 -15.08 9.84
CA HIS A 441 18.61 -15.06 11.25
C HIS A 441 17.50 -15.60 12.18
N SER A 442 16.24 -15.30 11.88
CA SER A 442 15.11 -15.77 12.70
C SER A 442 14.85 -17.27 12.58
N LEU A 443 15.37 -17.91 11.53
CA LEU A 443 15.21 -19.34 11.23
C LEU A 443 16.55 -20.12 11.31
N ASP A 444 17.57 -19.58 11.98
CA ASP A 444 18.90 -20.21 12.08
C ASP A 444 18.86 -21.64 12.68
N ASP A 445 17.91 -21.91 13.57
CA ASP A 445 17.66 -23.24 14.14
C ASP A 445 17.13 -24.24 13.09
N VAL A 446 16.27 -23.77 12.19
CA VAL A 446 15.79 -24.55 11.02
C VAL A 446 16.95 -24.83 10.07
N ARG A 447 17.83 -23.85 9.82
CA ARG A 447 19.06 -24.05 9.03
C ARG A 447 19.93 -25.16 9.63
N GLU A 448 20.14 -25.13 10.95
CA GLU A 448 20.92 -26.14 11.66
C GLU A 448 20.28 -27.52 11.54
N MET A 449 18.95 -27.61 11.67
CA MET A 449 18.19 -28.87 11.52
C MET A 449 18.33 -29.47 10.11
N LEU A 450 18.12 -28.66 9.07
CA LEU A 450 18.22 -29.08 7.67
C LEU A 450 19.64 -29.55 7.31
N SER A 451 20.66 -28.79 7.74
CA SER A 451 22.06 -29.10 7.43
C SER A 451 22.56 -30.43 8.03
N LYS A 452 21.99 -30.85 9.17
CA LYS A 452 22.37 -32.09 9.86
C LYS A 452 21.58 -33.32 9.38
N GLY A 453 20.47 -33.11 8.68
CA GLY A 453 19.52 -34.15 8.27
C GLY A 453 18.81 -34.84 9.45
N HIS A 454 17.79 -35.64 9.16
CA HIS A 454 17.16 -36.47 10.18
C HIS A 454 18.15 -37.52 10.74
N PRO A 455 18.11 -37.85 12.06
CA PRO A 455 18.90 -38.94 12.63
C PRO A 455 18.48 -40.28 12.01
N GLY A 456 19.12 -40.66 10.90
CA GLY A 456 18.77 -41.80 10.05
C GLY A 456 19.10 -41.62 8.57
N ALA A 457 19.20 -40.37 8.08
CA ALA A 457 19.52 -40.05 6.68
C ALA A 457 21.03 -40.03 6.39
N ALA A 458 21.88 -39.92 7.42
CA ALA A 458 23.34 -39.82 7.29
C ALA A 458 24.02 -41.03 6.59
N GLN A 459 23.32 -42.17 6.46
CA GLN A 459 23.82 -43.36 5.77
C GLN A 459 23.44 -43.44 4.28
N ALA A 460 22.66 -42.48 3.77
CA ALA A 460 22.20 -42.42 2.39
C ALA A 460 22.61 -41.12 1.65
N ALA A 461 23.51 -40.30 2.22
CA ALA A 461 23.96 -39.06 1.60
C ALA A 461 24.82 -39.35 0.35
N GLY A 462 24.16 -39.37 -0.81
CA GLY A 462 24.82 -39.36 -2.11
C GLY A 462 25.44 -38.00 -2.44
N PRO A 463 26.18 -37.89 -3.56
CA PRO A 463 26.69 -36.61 -4.06
C PRO A 463 25.50 -35.73 -4.48
N GLY A 464 25.02 -34.89 -3.57
CA GLY A 464 23.83 -34.03 -3.77
C GLY A 464 23.13 -33.60 -2.48
N HIS A 465 23.38 -34.27 -1.35
CA HIS A 465 22.78 -33.90 -0.05
C HIS A 465 23.06 -32.44 0.32
N ASP A 466 24.30 -31.97 0.10
CA ASP A 466 24.73 -30.58 0.38
C ASP A 466 24.04 -29.52 -0.50
N GLU A 467 23.43 -29.93 -1.61
CA GLU A 467 22.69 -29.05 -2.52
C GLU A 467 21.19 -29.04 -2.20
N GLU A 468 20.64 -30.18 -1.76
CA GLU A 468 19.22 -30.35 -1.47
C GLU A 468 18.77 -29.49 -0.28
N TRP A 469 19.47 -29.58 0.86
CA TRP A 469 19.09 -28.82 2.05
C TRP A 469 19.25 -27.31 1.86
N ARG A 470 20.22 -26.86 1.04
CA ARG A 470 20.40 -25.42 0.72
C ARG A 470 19.27 -24.88 -0.15
N ARG A 471 18.78 -25.70 -1.09
CA ARG A 471 17.62 -25.38 -1.91
C ARG A 471 16.36 -25.29 -1.06
N GLU A 472 16.15 -26.27 -0.18
CA GLU A 472 15.02 -26.27 0.76
C GLU A 472 15.08 -25.08 1.73
N TRP A 473 16.24 -24.82 2.32
CA TRP A 473 16.49 -23.65 3.17
C TRP A 473 16.15 -22.34 2.45
N THR A 474 16.69 -22.15 1.25
CA THR A 474 16.44 -20.93 0.46
C THR A 474 14.96 -20.79 0.16
N LYS A 475 14.28 -21.88 -0.20
CA LYS A 475 12.84 -21.86 -0.45
C LYS A 475 12.05 -21.43 0.79
N ILE A 476 12.33 -22.01 1.96
CA ILE A 476 11.62 -21.68 3.21
C ILE A 476 11.81 -20.19 3.55
N VAL A 477 13.05 -19.69 3.48
CA VAL A 477 13.36 -18.28 3.75
C VAL A 477 12.59 -17.37 2.81
N LEU A 478 12.60 -17.65 1.50
CA LEU A 478 11.92 -16.81 0.52
C LEU A 478 10.39 -16.91 0.62
N ASP A 479 9.84 -18.09 0.94
CA ASP A 479 8.41 -18.27 1.15
C ASP A 479 7.93 -17.49 2.39
N VAL A 480 8.73 -17.45 3.47
CA VAL A 480 8.43 -16.64 4.67
C VAL A 480 8.55 -15.15 4.37
N ALA A 481 9.63 -14.71 3.71
CA ALA A 481 9.80 -13.31 3.31
C ALA A 481 8.65 -12.84 2.39
N LYS A 482 8.22 -13.70 1.46
CA LYS A 482 7.06 -13.45 0.60
C LYS A 482 5.76 -13.35 1.38
N GLN A 483 5.55 -14.18 2.40
CA GLN A 483 4.33 -14.10 3.22
C GLN A 483 4.31 -12.85 4.11
N ASP A 484 5.46 -12.39 4.60
CA ASP A 484 5.53 -11.19 5.46
C ASP A 484 5.38 -9.91 4.65
N ALA A 485 6.07 -9.81 3.51
CA ALA A 485 6.16 -8.56 2.75
C ALA A 485 5.43 -8.57 1.40
N GLY A 486 4.95 -9.72 0.92
CA GLY A 486 4.12 -9.90 -0.29
C GLY A 486 4.87 -10.40 -1.53
N TRP A 487 6.13 -10.01 -1.70
CA TRP A 487 7.06 -10.34 -2.78
C TRP A 487 8.36 -11.00 -2.27
N ALA A 488 9.03 -11.72 -3.16
CA ALA A 488 10.43 -12.08 -2.99
C ALA A 488 11.21 -11.66 -4.24
N TRP A 489 12.27 -12.41 -4.57
CA TRP A 489 13.13 -12.09 -5.70
C TRP A 489 12.46 -12.26 -7.06
N THR A 490 11.57 -13.24 -7.22
CA THR A 490 10.92 -13.51 -8.51
C THR A 490 10.07 -12.33 -8.96
N GLU A 491 9.19 -11.84 -8.09
CA GLU A 491 8.28 -10.72 -8.37
C GLU A 491 9.07 -9.42 -8.59
N PHE A 492 10.13 -9.19 -7.79
CA PHE A 492 11.02 -8.04 -7.97
C PHE A 492 11.67 -8.05 -9.37
N TRP A 493 12.31 -9.14 -9.77
CA TRP A 493 12.99 -9.19 -11.06
C TRP A 493 12.02 -9.21 -12.24
N ARG A 494 10.84 -9.83 -12.09
CA ARG A 494 9.76 -9.78 -13.08
C ARG A 494 9.33 -8.33 -13.32
N MET A 495 9.03 -7.59 -12.26
CA MET A 495 8.66 -6.18 -12.32
C MET A 495 9.76 -5.32 -12.96
N VAL A 496 11.03 -5.53 -12.60
CA VAL A 496 12.17 -4.80 -13.20
C VAL A 496 12.32 -5.09 -14.69
N ALA A 497 12.33 -6.37 -15.10
CA ALA A 497 12.49 -6.77 -16.49
C ALA A 497 11.32 -6.31 -17.38
N THR A 498 10.10 -6.34 -16.84
CA THR A 498 8.90 -5.87 -17.55
C THR A 498 8.97 -4.36 -17.78
N ASN A 499 9.31 -3.57 -16.75
CA ASN A 499 9.34 -2.11 -16.86
C ASN A 499 10.56 -1.58 -17.63
N LEU A 500 11.68 -2.32 -17.67
CA LEU A 500 12.80 -1.98 -18.55
C LEU A 500 12.44 -2.22 -20.03
N GLY A 501 11.80 -3.35 -20.35
CA GLY A 501 11.42 -3.70 -21.73
C GLY A 501 10.22 -2.91 -22.23
N ARG A 502 9.26 -2.61 -21.34
CA ARG A 502 8.04 -1.89 -21.64
C ARG A 502 7.72 -0.86 -20.55
N PRO A 503 8.45 0.27 -20.51
CA PRO A 503 8.26 1.29 -19.50
C PRO A 503 6.82 1.79 -19.42
N PRO A 504 6.32 2.09 -18.21
CA PRO A 504 4.91 2.40 -17.97
C PRO A 504 4.56 3.81 -18.41
N ALA A 505 5.50 4.75 -18.22
CA ALA A 505 5.37 6.13 -18.61
C ALA A 505 5.95 6.43 -20.00
N LEU A 506 5.48 7.53 -20.61
CA LEU A 506 6.04 8.03 -21.87
C LEU A 506 7.52 8.42 -21.68
N LYS A 507 8.29 8.50 -22.78
CA LYS A 507 9.74 8.78 -22.72
C LYS A 507 10.07 10.10 -22.01
N GLN A 508 9.27 11.15 -22.24
CA GLN A 508 9.38 12.43 -21.54
C GLN A 508 8.89 12.38 -20.08
N GLU A 509 8.15 11.33 -19.74
CA GLU A 509 7.60 11.02 -18.42
C GLU A 509 8.42 9.93 -17.70
N ARG A 510 9.70 9.71 -18.02
CA ARG A 510 10.61 8.88 -17.20
C ARG A 510 12.05 9.41 -17.28
N PRO A 511 12.95 9.03 -16.33
CA PRO A 511 14.37 9.37 -16.47
C PRO A 511 14.95 8.80 -17.77
N GLU A 512 16.07 9.38 -18.23
CA GLU A 512 16.77 8.85 -19.41
C GLU A 512 17.23 7.41 -19.21
N ASP A 513 17.21 6.60 -20.28
CA ASP A 513 17.49 5.16 -20.20
C ASP A 513 18.88 4.88 -19.64
N ARG A 514 19.86 5.72 -19.99
CA ARG A 514 21.21 5.66 -19.41
C ARG A 514 21.21 5.88 -17.90
N TRP A 515 20.42 6.84 -17.41
CA TRP A 515 20.31 7.11 -15.98
C TRP A 515 19.65 5.94 -15.24
N VAL A 516 18.58 5.38 -15.82
CA VAL A 516 17.92 4.17 -15.32
C VAL A 516 18.92 3.02 -15.26
N ARG A 517 19.69 2.80 -16.32
CA ARG A 517 20.71 1.75 -16.38
C ARG A 517 21.77 1.87 -15.30
N ASP A 518 22.38 3.05 -15.17
CA ASP A 518 23.44 3.31 -14.19
C ASP A 518 22.96 3.07 -12.74
N ARG A 519 21.64 3.20 -12.50
CA ARG A 519 21.00 2.98 -11.21
C ARG A 519 20.69 1.51 -10.90
N ILE A 520 20.30 0.74 -11.92
CA ILE A 520 19.80 -0.65 -11.76
C ILE A 520 20.92 -1.68 -11.93
N TRP A 521 21.91 -1.40 -12.79
CA TRP A 521 23.01 -2.33 -13.04
C TRP A 521 23.74 -2.82 -11.78
N PRO A 522 24.04 -1.96 -10.78
CA PRO A 522 24.65 -2.42 -9.53
C PRO A 522 23.80 -3.47 -8.78
N LEU A 523 22.47 -3.40 -8.89
CA LEU A 523 21.56 -4.37 -8.26
C LEU A 523 21.63 -5.73 -8.94
N VAL A 524 21.74 -5.74 -10.28
CA VAL A 524 21.92 -6.97 -11.06
C VAL A 524 23.22 -7.68 -10.66
N ALA A 525 24.30 -6.92 -10.56
CA ALA A 525 25.61 -7.43 -10.17
C ALA A 525 25.66 -7.89 -8.71
N ASP A 526 25.02 -7.14 -7.80
CA ASP A 526 24.91 -7.53 -6.39
C ASP A 526 24.15 -8.85 -6.25
N PHE A 527 22.97 -8.98 -6.88
CA PHE A 527 22.14 -10.18 -6.78
C PHE A 527 22.83 -11.43 -7.32
N GLU A 528 23.59 -11.32 -8.41
CA GLU A 528 24.42 -12.43 -8.95
C GLU A 528 25.47 -12.92 -7.95
N GLY A 529 25.93 -12.05 -7.03
CA GLY A 529 26.91 -12.36 -6.00
C GLY A 529 26.33 -12.87 -4.67
N ARG A 530 25.00 -12.89 -4.50
CA ARG A 530 24.36 -13.30 -3.24
C ARG A 530 24.34 -14.83 -3.09
N GLU A 531 24.37 -15.32 -1.84
CA GLU A 531 24.41 -16.76 -1.53
C GLU A 531 23.20 -17.49 -2.11
N GLU A 532 22.01 -16.88 -2.02
CA GLU A 532 20.75 -17.46 -2.49
C GLU A 532 20.62 -17.54 -4.02
N PHE A 533 21.44 -16.81 -4.80
CA PHE A 533 21.32 -16.76 -6.27
C PHE A 533 21.44 -18.14 -6.93
N ALA A 534 22.29 -19.01 -6.37
CA ALA A 534 22.46 -20.38 -6.85
C ALA A 534 21.23 -21.26 -6.58
N TRP A 535 20.37 -20.86 -5.63
CA TRP A 535 19.32 -21.69 -5.05
C TRP A 535 17.91 -21.17 -5.31
N VAL A 536 17.75 -19.92 -5.76
CA VAL A 536 16.46 -19.40 -6.24
C VAL A 536 15.90 -20.25 -7.39
N GLU A 537 14.59 -20.14 -7.60
CA GLU A 537 13.89 -20.81 -8.68
C GLU A 537 14.39 -20.35 -10.06
N GLU A 538 14.32 -21.22 -11.07
CA GLU A 538 14.81 -20.88 -12.42
C GLU A 538 14.02 -19.73 -13.05
N GLU A 539 12.76 -19.58 -12.66
CA GLU A 539 11.93 -18.46 -13.08
C GLU A 539 12.53 -17.11 -12.64
N CYS A 540 12.94 -17.01 -11.38
CA CYS A 540 13.62 -15.83 -10.84
C CYS A 540 14.89 -15.49 -11.64
N ARG A 541 15.76 -16.49 -11.88
CA ARG A 541 16.97 -16.31 -12.71
C ARG A 541 16.64 -15.90 -14.14
N THR A 542 15.53 -16.38 -14.69
CA THR A 542 15.07 -16.01 -16.04
C THR A 542 14.69 -14.53 -16.10
N TRP A 543 13.91 -14.03 -15.14
CA TRP A 543 13.56 -12.61 -15.07
C TRP A 543 14.78 -11.72 -14.82
N TRP A 544 15.67 -12.13 -13.91
CA TRP A 544 16.94 -11.44 -13.69
C TRP A 544 17.79 -11.36 -14.98
N ARG A 545 17.88 -12.47 -15.73
CA ARG A 545 18.63 -12.53 -17.00
C ARG A 545 18.00 -11.60 -18.05
N LYS A 546 16.67 -11.58 -18.16
CA LYS A 546 15.95 -10.63 -19.03
C LYS A 546 16.27 -9.18 -18.66
N ALA A 547 16.26 -8.82 -17.37
CA ALA A 547 16.63 -7.48 -16.92
C ALA A 547 18.08 -7.13 -17.29
N LYS A 548 19.02 -8.06 -17.05
CA LYS A 548 20.44 -7.90 -17.40
C LYS A 548 20.64 -7.66 -18.90
N GLU A 549 20.04 -8.50 -19.74
CA GLU A 549 20.15 -8.40 -21.21
C GLU A 549 19.60 -7.07 -21.74
N GLN A 550 18.51 -6.57 -21.16
CA GLN A 550 17.96 -5.26 -21.53
C GLN A 550 18.91 -4.14 -21.12
N LEU A 551 19.49 -4.17 -19.92
CA LEU A 551 20.46 -3.17 -19.49
C LEU A 551 21.77 -3.20 -20.32
N ASP A 552 22.15 -4.36 -20.83
CA ASP A 552 23.34 -4.53 -21.69
C ASP A 552 23.12 -3.99 -23.11
N LYS A 553 21.92 -4.13 -23.69
CA LYS A 553 21.59 -3.55 -25.00
C LYS A 553 21.76 -2.03 -25.02
N GLU A 554 21.40 -1.37 -23.94
CA GLU A 554 21.49 0.08 -23.78
C GLU A 554 22.95 0.55 -23.72
N SER A 555 23.89 -0.33 -23.39
CA SER A 555 25.34 -0.06 -23.41
C SER A 555 25.92 0.04 -24.82
N ALA A 556 25.29 -0.62 -25.79
CA ALA A 556 25.76 -0.71 -27.17
C ALA A 556 25.30 0.46 -28.04
N THR A 557 24.43 1.34 -27.53
CA THR A 557 23.90 2.49 -28.26
C THR A 557 24.80 3.71 -28.01
N PRO A 558 25.47 4.28 -29.04
CA PRO A 558 26.33 5.44 -28.85
C PRO A 558 25.52 6.69 -28.44
N PRO A 559 26.13 7.62 -27.69
CA PRO A 559 25.47 8.80 -27.13
C PRO A 559 25.01 9.82 -28.17
#